data_AF-A0A4Y8DA24-F1
#
_entry.id   AF-A0A4Y8DA24-F1
#
_cell.length_a   1.000
_cell.length_b   1.000
_cell.length_c   1.000
_cell.angle_alpha   90.00
_cell.angle_beta   90.00
_cell.angle_gamma   90.00
#
_symmetry.space_group_name_H-M   'P 1'
#
loop_
_entity.id
_entity.type
_entity.pdbx_description
1 polymer ?
#
loop_
_entity_poly.entity_id
_entity_poly.type
_entity_poly.pdbx_seq_one_letter_code
_entity_poly.pdbx_strand_id
1 'polypeptide(L)'
;MDQLRPFTTSFHEDVKYNGSGYWLHTINVKLKGPTLAELSSTTPPELSVGRKNTDQELEDIGYIRLEPGVCHFVAAPNAPDGKRFDHTYLSAAEIEKAGLLNRLVKVREKMLHRDFQPKLHLTMKKARGRKFMEGRGKIYELGITVQKRTGRNSIQNGVMLRNDIDGDNRDLSVELTSIANALLETYAPGMKDEFRAKRRLQRPALTIGADENNTITSIQVNYLEIDEGMDGLRKFGHGHMDNRDHPNMFTVLFFLGNPPPDYYVGNFALLGEKTVCPTAPLSALVFSGKRWHAGIAPRRYDSDTPTSLRYVSPVPIPELPAGTPLMRLSVVAYPNKRMIDVHPQELGYELFTSAGSACFQSQKKYQEWRMSYYIAHERAMVALEALKSREKLREKAPKRKGDGRDRYVQLNITGIVRHTQPSYFVDKFQWIDEITGQVMFPSTQLAIDTIAQIGKSNEEWDNLSKDMAHVGLGGKLTGKRKTSEMETPKADAPGESKRLKSNESASGTNSYDYHFEKIVGTVEEEFDRWEELFIGQNNGDHMDHQEPAWEWVRSNDYGLFDAP
;
A
#
# COMPACT_ATOMS: atom_id res chain seq x y z
N MET A 1 25.60 -18.13 39.50
CA MET A 1 24.58 -19.17 39.22
C MET A 1 23.26 -18.43 39.05
N ASP A 2 23.03 -17.68 37.97
CA ASP A 2 23.01 -18.09 36.54
C ASP A 2 22.15 -19.34 36.35
N GLN A 3 21.05 -19.39 35.58
CA GLN A 3 20.43 -18.46 34.63
C GLN A 3 18.93 -18.79 34.58
N LEU A 4 18.06 -17.82 34.90
CA LEU A 4 16.66 -17.81 34.45
C LEU A 4 16.64 -17.13 33.08
N ARG A 5 16.73 -17.91 32.00
CA ARG A 5 16.36 -17.41 30.66
C ARG A 5 14.83 -17.49 30.53
N PRO A 6 14.12 -16.39 30.21
CA PRO A 6 12.72 -16.46 29.86
C PRO A 6 12.57 -17.02 28.43
N PHE A 7 11.48 -17.77 28.24
CA PHE A 7 11.06 -18.39 27.00
C PHE A 7 11.14 -17.44 25.79
N THR A 8 11.92 -17.83 24.79
CA THR A 8 11.86 -17.27 23.43
C THR A 8 10.62 -17.82 22.72
N THR A 9 9.48 -17.14 22.84
CA THR A 9 8.35 -17.36 21.91
C THR A 9 8.74 -16.77 20.55
N SER A 10 9.40 -17.58 19.74
CA SER A 10 9.48 -17.36 18.29
C SER A 10 8.09 -17.57 17.67
N PHE A 11 7.84 -16.93 16.54
CA PHE A 11 6.69 -17.24 15.68
C PHE A 11 6.83 -18.64 15.01
N HIS A 12 7.90 -19.37 15.35
CA HIS A 12 8.51 -20.40 14.52
C HIS A 12 9.00 -21.57 15.39
N GLU A 13 8.22 -22.64 15.47
CA GLU A 13 8.79 -23.92 15.91
C GLU A 13 9.59 -24.60 14.79
N ASP A 14 9.46 -24.19 13.51
CA ASP A 14 10.20 -24.75 12.37
C ASP A 14 10.36 -23.73 11.22
N VAL A 15 11.37 -22.84 11.28
CA VAL A 15 11.91 -22.22 10.07
C VAL A 15 12.98 -23.17 9.53
N LYS A 16 12.65 -23.89 8.46
CA LYS A 16 13.58 -24.83 7.84
C LYS A 16 14.19 -24.17 6.62
N TYR A 17 15.46 -23.78 6.72
CA TYR A 17 16.28 -23.65 5.51
C TYR A 17 16.44 -25.05 4.95
N ASN A 18 15.92 -25.31 3.76
CA ASN A 18 15.84 -26.67 3.25
C ASN A 18 17.17 -27.19 2.65
N GLY A 19 18.27 -26.47 2.86
CA GLY A 19 19.59 -26.79 2.29
C GLY A 19 19.70 -26.55 0.78
N SER A 20 18.66 -26.07 0.10
CA SER A 20 18.59 -25.93 -1.37
C SER A 20 18.26 -24.51 -1.88
N GLY A 21 18.40 -23.48 -1.04
CA GLY A 21 18.42 -22.08 -1.48
C GLY A 21 17.20 -21.21 -1.16
N TYR A 22 16.29 -21.64 -0.27
CA TYR A 22 15.19 -20.79 0.21
C TYR A 22 14.78 -21.09 1.65
N TRP A 23 14.06 -20.13 2.25
CA TRP A 23 13.47 -20.25 3.59
C TRP A 23 11.97 -20.52 3.52
N LEU A 24 11.46 -21.41 4.37
CA LEU A 24 10.02 -21.68 4.51
C LEU A 24 9.53 -21.27 5.91
N HIS A 25 8.57 -20.36 5.93
CA HIS A 25 7.89 -19.88 7.13
C HIS A 25 6.60 -20.67 7.37
N THR A 26 6.48 -21.27 8.55
CA THR A 26 5.26 -21.93 9.01
C THR A 26 4.53 -21.05 10.01
N ILE A 27 3.21 -20.93 9.88
CA ILE A 27 2.38 -20.16 10.83
C ILE A 27 1.93 -21.11 11.94
N ASN A 28 2.30 -20.83 13.18
CA ASN A 28 1.77 -21.57 14.31
C ASN A 28 0.30 -21.17 14.56
N VAL A 29 -0.62 -21.99 14.06
CA VAL A 29 -2.08 -21.85 14.23
C VAL A 29 -2.53 -21.84 15.70
N LYS A 30 -1.69 -22.26 16.65
CA LYS A 30 -2.00 -22.24 18.08
C LYS A 30 -1.77 -20.89 18.75
N LEU A 31 -1.03 -19.97 18.14
CA LEU A 31 -0.84 -18.62 18.68
C LEU A 31 -2.13 -17.81 18.47
N LYS A 32 -2.74 -17.34 19.57
CA LYS A 32 -3.97 -16.55 19.54
C LYS A 32 -3.70 -15.15 18.95
N GLY A 33 -4.66 -14.64 18.17
CA GLY A 33 -4.53 -13.41 17.38
C GLY A 33 -4.03 -12.14 18.12
N PRO A 34 -4.48 -11.83 19.36
CA PRO A 34 -4.03 -10.62 20.06
C PRO A 34 -2.54 -10.65 20.44
N THR A 35 -2.06 -11.78 20.99
CA THR A 35 -0.65 -11.97 21.36
C THR A 35 0.24 -12.00 20.13
N LEU A 36 -0.24 -12.60 19.05
CA LEU A 36 0.41 -12.61 17.74
C LEU A 36 0.59 -11.19 17.19
N ALA A 37 -0.47 -10.38 17.22
CA ALA A 37 -0.46 -9.01 16.71
C ALA A 37 0.47 -8.10 17.53
N GLU A 38 0.48 -8.24 18.85
CA GLU A 38 1.36 -7.44 19.72
C GLU A 38 2.83 -7.74 19.45
N LEU A 39 3.21 -9.02 19.39
CA LEU A 39 4.57 -9.46 19.07
C LEU A 39 5.00 -9.05 17.65
N SER A 40 4.08 -9.06 16.68
CA SER A 40 4.38 -8.67 15.30
C SER A 40 4.33 -7.17 15.03
N SER A 41 3.82 -6.34 15.95
CA SER A 41 3.64 -4.90 15.68
C SER A 41 4.74 -4.01 16.24
N THR A 42 5.61 -4.56 17.09
CA THR A 42 6.62 -3.81 17.84
C THR A 42 8.01 -4.02 17.25
N THR A 43 8.74 -2.93 17.00
CA THR A 43 10.15 -3.01 16.59
C THR A 43 11.04 -3.20 17.82
N PRO A 44 11.85 -4.27 17.90
CA PRO A 44 12.82 -4.44 18.98
C PRO A 44 13.83 -3.29 19.01
N PRO A 45 14.13 -2.71 20.19
CA PRO A 45 15.11 -1.62 20.30
C PRO A 45 16.52 -2.03 19.83
N GLU A 46 16.86 -3.33 19.90
CA GLU A 46 18.13 -3.91 19.45
C GLU A 46 18.36 -3.77 17.94
N LEU A 47 17.29 -3.62 17.15
CA LEU A 47 17.40 -3.33 15.72
C LEU A 47 17.70 -1.84 15.44
N SER A 48 17.53 -0.96 16.43
CA SER A 48 17.69 0.49 16.32
C SER A 48 19.11 0.98 16.66
N VAL A 49 20.13 0.26 16.19
CA VAL A 49 21.55 0.59 16.44
C VAL A 49 22.21 1.32 15.27
N GLY A 50 23.26 2.08 15.54
CA GLY A 50 24.04 2.86 14.55
C GLY A 50 24.96 2.05 13.65
N ARG A 51 24.71 0.75 13.48
CA ARG A 51 25.59 -0.19 12.75
C ARG A 51 24.82 -1.42 12.28
N LYS A 52 25.48 -2.28 11.50
CA LYS A 52 24.96 -3.61 11.19
C LYS A 52 24.91 -4.46 12.48
N ASN A 53 23.79 -5.10 12.75
CA ASN A 53 23.69 -6.14 13.78
C ASN A 53 24.58 -7.34 13.42
N THR A 54 25.18 -8.00 14.40
CA THR A 54 25.81 -9.31 14.18
C THR A 54 24.72 -10.38 13.99
N ASP A 55 25.09 -11.53 13.44
CA ASP A 55 24.13 -12.63 13.29
C ASP A 55 23.72 -13.19 14.66
N GLN A 56 24.62 -13.19 15.64
CA GLN A 56 24.31 -13.55 17.04
C GLN A 56 23.30 -12.57 17.67
N GLU A 57 23.48 -11.26 17.49
CA GLU A 57 22.54 -10.26 18.02
C GLU A 57 21.14 -10.44 17.43
N LEU A 58 21.05 -10.81 16.15
CA LEU A 58 19.77 -11.09 15.51
C LEU A 58 19.18 -12.41 16.01
N GLU A 59 19.99 -13.46 16.16
CA GLU A 59 19.56 -14.75 16.71
C GLU A 59 19.01 -14.58 18.15
N ASP A 60 19.68 -13.80 18.99
CA ASP A 60 19.30 -13.55 20.38
C ASP A 60 17.91 -12.92 20.51
N ILE A 61 17.52 -12.05 19.57
CA ILE A 61 16.17 -11.44 19.49
C ILE A 61 15.20 -12.22 18.58
N GLY A 62 15.66 -13.33 18.00
CA GLY A 62 14.88 -14.21 17.14
C GLY A 62 14.58 -13.64 15.75
N TYR A 63 15.47 -12.81 15.21
CA TYR A 63 15.40 -12.25 13.86
C TYR A 63 16.39 -12.91 12.90
N ILE A 64 16.05 -12.90 11.61
CA ILE A 64 16.88 -13.41 10.52
C ILE A 64 17.26 -12.27 9.59
N ARG A 65 18.55 -12.17 9.27
CA ARG A 65 19.01 -11.25 8.22
C ARG A 65 18.59 -11.79 6.85
N LEU A 66 17.95 -10.95 6.05
CA LEU A 66 17.66 -11.32 4.66
C LEU A 66 18.96 -11.36 3.84
N GLU A 67 19.25 -12.53 3.29
CA GLU A 67 20.30 -12.71 2.30
C GLU A 67 19.85 -12.16 0.94
N PRO A 68 20.66 -11.34 0.26
CA PRO A 68 20.32 -10.82 -1.06
C PRO A 68 19.99 -11.92 -2.07
N GLY A 69 18.86 -11.77 -2.77
CA GLY A 69 18.42 -12.68 -3.83
C GLY A 69 17.82 -14.01 -3.35
N VAL A 70 17.88 -14.29 -2.04
CA VAL A 70 17.27 -15.49 -1.46
C VAL A 70 15.77 -15.27 -1.25
N CYS A 71 14.96 -16.17 -1.78
CA CYS A 71 13.50 -16.10 -1.66
C CYS A 71 13.04 -16.71 -0.33
N HIS A 72 12.06 -16.06 0.29
CA HIS A 72 11.34 -16.58 1.44
C HIS A 72 9.91 -16.94 1.02
N PHE A 73 9.44 -18.07 1.52
CA PHE A 73 8.13 -18.63 1.22
C PHE A 73 7.34 -18.84 2.51
N VAL A 74 6.01 -18.87 2.39
CA VAL A 74 5.12 -19.34 3.45
C VAL A 74 4.50 -20.68 3.08
N ALA A 75 4.28 -21.52 4.09
CA ALA A 75 3.51 -22.75 3.94
C ALA A 75 2.09 -22.43 3.47
N ALA A 76 1.64 -23.13 2.43
CA ALA A 76 0.38 -22.86 1.74
C ALA A 76 -0.27 -24.18 1.31
N PRO A 77 -1.28 -24.67 2.05
CA PRO A 77 -1.83 -26.00 1.83
C PRO A 77 -2.59 -26.14 0.50
N ASN A 78 -3.08 -25.05 -0.08
CA ASN A 78 -3.75 -25.09 -1.38
C ASN A 78 -2.80 -24.84 -2.57
N ALA A 79 -1.48 -24.71 -2.32
CA ALA A 79 -0.47 -24.63 -3.37
C ALA A 79 -0.01 -26.03 -3.80
N PRO A 80 0.23 -26.30 -5.10
CA PRO A 80 0.68 -27.61 -5.58
C PRO A 80 1.99 -28.10 -4.94
N ASP A 81 2.91 -27.19 -4.65
CA ASP A 81 4.20 -27.45 -3.99
C ASP A 81 4.16 -27.15 -2.48
N GLY A 82 2.98 -26.90 -1.92
CA GLY A 82 2.76 -26.63 -0.50
C GLY A 82 3.27 -25.28 -0.01
N LYS A 83 3.65 -24.35 -0.90
CA LYS A 83 4.19 -23.04 -0.51
C LYS A 83 3.81 -21.90 -1.46
N ARG A 84 3.85 -20.66 -0.96
CA ARG A 84 3.72 -19.44 -1.77
C ARG A 84 4.88 -18.50 -1.48
N PHE A 85 5.34 -17.80 -2.51
CA PHE A 85 6.33 -16.75 -2.35
C PHE A 85 5.79 -15.67 -1.40
N ASP A 86 6.68 -15.14 -0.56
CA ASP A 86 6.31 -14.13 0.43
C ASP A 86 7.15 -12.86 0.31
N HIS A 87 8.48 -12.98 0.41
CA HIS A 87 9.37 -11.84 0.32
C HIS A 87 10.79 -12.19 -0.14
N THR A 88 11.52 -11.18 -0.62
CA THR A 88 12.96 -11.26 -0.89
C THR A 88 13.59 -9.87 -0.88
N TYR A 89 14.82 -9.78 -0.38
CA TYR A 89 15.64 -8.58 -0.43
C TYR A 89 16.62 -8.67 -1.60
N LEU A 90 16.76 -7.57 -2.35
CA LEU A 90 17.59 -7.48 -3.54
C LEU A 90 18.63 -6.39 -3.31
N SER A 91 19.90 -6.79 -3.22
CA SER A 91 21.01 -5.85 -3.14
C SER A 91 21.23 -5.14 -4.48
N ALA A 92 22.10 -4.12 -4.51
CA ALA A 92 22.53 -3.50 -5.75
C ALA A 92 23.19 -4.51 -6.73
N ALA A 93 23.83 -5.57 -6.22
CA ALA A 93 24.39 -6.64 -7.06
C ALA A 93 23.28 -7.47 -7.74
N GLU A 94 22.18 -7.75 -7.03
CA GLU A 94 21.05 -8.49 -7.60
C GLU A 94 20.32 -7.67 -8.66
N ILE A 95 20.18 -6.37 -8.41
CA ILE A 95 19.60 -5.43 -9.39
C ILE A 95 20.52 -5.28 -10.60
N GLU A 96 21.85 -5.33 -10.42
CA GLU A 96 22.82 -5.36 -11.52
C GLU A 96 22.72 -6.65 -12.33
N LYS A 97 22.64 -7.81 -11.66
CA LYS A 97 22.46 -9.12 -12.29
C LYS A 97 21.17 -9.20 -13.13
N ALA A 98 20.12 -8.48 -12.72
CA ALA A 98 18.89 -8.33 -13.48
C ALA A 98 18.99 -7.34 -14.66
N GLY A 99 20.13 -6.65 -14.84
CA GLY A 99 20.34 -5.64 -15.87
C GLY A 99 19.63 -4.31 -15.62
N LEU A 100 19.23 -4.04 -14.36
CA LEU A 100 18.37 -2.90 -14.01
C LEU A 100 19.10 -1.80 -13.24
N LEU A 101 20.34 -2.02 -12.80
CA LEU A 101 21.06 -1.07 -11.93
C LEU A 101 21.22 0.32 -12.57
N ASN A 102 21.68 0.41 -13.81
CA ASN A 102 21.88 1.68 -14.50
C ASN A 102 20.58 2.49 -14.66
N ARG A 103 19.45 1.79 -14.84
CA ARG A 103 18.11 2.40 -14.88
C ARG A 103 17.74 2.97 -13.52
N LEU A 104 17.96 2.19 -12.46
CA LEU A 104 17.68 2.62 -11.09
C LEU A 104 18.60 3.76 -10.61
N VAL A 105 19.85 3.82 -11.08
CA VAL A 105 20.77 4.95 -10.85
C VAL A 105 20.19 6.25 -11.39
N LYS A 106 19.70 6.25 -12.64
CA LYS A 106 19.07 7.45 -13.24
C LYS A 106 17.82 7.88 -12.48
N VAL A 107 17.02 6.93 -12.01
CA VAL A 107 15.87 7.21 -11.14
C VAL A 107 16.34 7.86 -9.84
N ARG A 108 17.36 7.31 -9.18
CA ARG A 108 17.94 7.88 -7.95
C ARG A 108 18.45 9.30 -8.17
N GLU A 109 19.21 9.56 -9.23
CA GLU A 109 19.72 10.88 -9.59
C GLU A 109 18.58 11.89 -9.78
N LYS A 110 17.55 11.54 -10.55
CA LYS A 110 16.39 12.42 -10.78
C LYS A 110 15.65 12.73 -9.47
N MET A 111 15.40 11.72 -8.65
CA MET A 111 14.60 11.87 -7.43
C MET A 111 15.33 12.55 -6.27
N LEU A 112 16.66 12.50 -6.26
CA LEU A 112 17.51 13.20 -5.29
C LEU A 112 18.03 14.54 -5.81
N HIS A 113 17.73 14.92 -7.06
CA HIS A 113 18.04 16.24 -7.54
C HIS A 113 17.44 17.31 -6.60
N ARG A 114 18.24 18.33 -6.27
CA ARG A 114 17.89 19.36 -5.27
C ARG A 114 16.54 20.04 -5.50
N ASP A 115 16.09 20.09 -6.75
CA ASP A 115 14.85 20.77 -7.15
C ASP A 115 13.63 19.83 -7.22
N PHE A 116 13.83 18.50 -7.19
CA PHE A 116 12.74 17.55 -7.42
C PHE A 116 11.75 17.48 -6.25
N GLN A 117 12.25 17.23 -5.03
CA GLN A 117 11.38 17.20 -3.83
C GLN A 117 10.69 18.56 -3.59
N PRO A 118 11.37 19.72 -3.73
CA PRO A 118 10.71 21.03 -3.66
C PRO A 118 9.60 21.22 -4.70
N LYS A 119 9.78 20.74 -5.96
CA LYS A 119 8.74 20.75 -7.00
C LYS A 119 7.50 19.97 -6.53
N LEU A 120 7.67 18.75 -6.01
CA LEU A 120 6.58 17.95 -5.46
C LEU A 120 5.88 18.65 -4.29
N HIS A 121 6.66 19.22 -3.36
CA HIS A 121 6.14 19.94 -2.21
C HIS A 121 5.28 21.14 -2.62
N LEU A 122 5.78 21.96 -3.55
CA LEU A 122 5.10 23.15 -4.04
C LEU A 122 3.80 22.80 -4.74
N THR A 123 3.80 21.77 -5.60
CA THR A 123 2.60 21.27 -6.28
C THR A 123 1.54 20.83 -5.28
N MET A 124 1.92 20.07 -4.25
CA MET A 124 0.97 19.61 -3.24
C MET A 124 0.45 20.76 -2.37
N LYS A 125 1.33 21.69 -1.96
CA LYS A 125 0.98 22.89 -1.18
C LYS A 125 -0.03 23.77 -1.93
N LYS A 126 0.16 23.98 -3.23
CA LYS A 126 -0.77 24.73 -4.08
C LYS A 126 -2.15 24.06 -4.16
N ALA A 127 -2.19 22.73 -4.29
CA ALA A 127 -3.44 21.99 -4.49
C ALA A 127 -4.23 21.71 -3.19
N ARG A 128 -3.56 21.60 -2.03
CA ARG A 128 -4.20 21.16 -0.77
C ARG A 128 -4.05 22.14 0.40
N GLY A 129 -3.24 23.20 0.25
CA GLY A 129 -3.04 24.23 1.26
C GLY A 129 -2.08 23.83 2.39
N ARG A 130 -1.74 24.81 3.25
CA ARG A 130 -0.73 24.68 4.31
C ARG A 130 -1.10 23.65 5.39
N LYS A 131 -2.32 23.71 5.92
CA LYS A 131 -2.80 22.80 7.00
C LYS A 131 -2.73 21.32 6.60
N PHE A 132 -2.95 21.02 5.32
CA PHE A 132 -2.81 19.65 4.81
C PHE A 132 -1.35 19.18 4.82
N MET A 133 -0.42 20.08 4.50
CA MET A 133 1.01 19.79 4.49
C MET A 133 1.58 19.63 5.90
N GLU A 134 1.08 20.36 6.90
CA GLU A 134 1.54 20.21 8.29
C GLU A 134 1.27 18.81 8.86
N GLY A 135 0.15 18.19 8.47
CA GLY A 135 -0.21 16.82 8.87
C GLY A 135 0.37 15.71 7.98
N ARG A 136 1.05 16.06 6.89
CA ARG A 136 1.64 15.11 5.94
C ARG A 136 3.16 15.23 6.07
N GLY A 137 3.86 14.14 6.40
CA GLY A 137 5.33 14.11 6.28
C GLY A 137 5.76 14.40 4.83
N LYS A 138 7.05 14.29 4.51
CA LYS A 138 7.56 14.49 3.13
C LYS A 138 7.23 13.27 2.23
N ILE A 139 5.94 13.00 2.09
CA ILE A 139 5.34 11.81 1.47
C ILE A 139 4.44 12.24 0.31
N TYR A 140 4.74 11.75 -0.90
CA TYR A 140 4.08 12.15 -2.13
C TYR A 140 3.54 10.93 -2.90
N GLU A 141 2.32 11.01 -3.43
CA GLU A 141 1.75 9.99 -4.32
C GLU A 141 1.88 10.47 -5.77
N LEU A 142 2.57 9.69 -6.62
CA LEU A 142 2.82 10.08 -8.02
C LEU A 142 1.69 9.70 -8.99
N GLY A 143 0.88 8.69 -8.64
CA GLY A 143 -0.13 8.11 -9.53
C GLY A 143 -1.57 8.47 -9.17
N ILE A 144 -2.44 7.47 -9.30
CA ILE A 144 -3.87 7.56 -8.96
C ILE A 144 -4.03 7.54 -7.44
N THR A 145 -4.98 8.32 -6.94
CA THR A 145 -5.30 8.39 -5.51
C THR A 145 -6.70 7.85 -5.23
N VAL A 146 -6.86 7.34 -4.01
CA VAL A 146 -8.13 6.81 -3.50
C VAL A 146 -8.58 7.68 -2.33
N GLN A 147 -9.60 8.51 -2.55
CA GLN A 147 -10.12 9.42 -1.52
C GLN A 147 -10.71 8.65 -0.33
N LYS A 148 -10.56 9.23 0.88
CA LYS A 148 -11.01 8.64 2.14
C LYS A 148 -12.53 8.47 2.24
N ARG A 149 -13.32 9.28 1.52
CA ARG A 149 -14.77 9.06 1.43
C ARG A 149 -14.99 7.79 0.61
N THR A 150 -15.34 6.72 1.31
CA THR A 150 -15.81 5.46 0.73
C THR A 150 -17.09 5.77 -0.03
N GLY A 151 -17.00 5.81 -1.35
CA GLY A 151 -18.12 6.24 -2.17
C GLY A 151 -17.75 6.40 -3.63
N ARG A 152 -18.72 6.88 -4.39
CA ARG A 152 -18.62 7.05 -5.84
C ARG A 152 -17.52 8.01 -6.24
N ASN A 153 -16.89 7.75 -7.38
CA ASN A 153 -15.80 8.59 -7.91
C ASN A 153 -14.63 8.80 -6.93
N SER A 154 -14.39 7.84 -6.02
CA SER A 154 -13.33 7.94 -5.02
C SER A 154 -11.94 7.61 -5.58
N ILE A 155 -11.86 6.84 -6.67
CA ILE A 155 -10.63 6.58 -7.42
C ILE A 155 -10.49 7.64 -8.51
N GLN A 156 -9.39 8.40 -8.49
CA GLN A 156 -9.22 9.57 -9.34
C GLN A 156 -7.73 9.91 -9.51
N ASN A 157 -7.38 10.67 -10.54
CA ASN A 157 -6.00 11.08 -10.78
C ASN A 157 -5.46 11.80 -9.54
N GLY A 158 -4.25 11.43 -9.10
CA GLY A 158 -3.59 12.10 -7.98
C GLY A 158 -3.24 13.55 -8.32
N VAL A 159 -2.90 14.32 -7.28
CA VAL A 159 -2.52 15.72 -7.44
C VAL A 159 -1.27 15.87 -8.31
N MET A 160 -0.27 15.01 -8.12
CA MET A 160 0.96 15.07 -8.92
C MET A 160 0.63 14.85 -10.39
N LEU A 161 -0.13 13.79 -10.70
CA LEU A 161 -0.53 13.46 -12.06
C LEU A 161 -1.34 14.56 -12.75
N ARG A 162 -2.28 15.22 -12.05
CA ARG A 162 -3.09 16.30 -12.64
C ARG A 162 -2.31 17.58 -12.95
N ASN A 163 -1.17 17.77 -12.30
CA ASN A 163 -0.33 18.96 -12.44
C ASN A 163 1.00 18.64 -13.12
N ASP A 164 1.12 17.48 -13.76
CA ASP A 164 2.34 17.01 -14.43
C ASP A 164 2.47 17.60 -15.84
N ILE A 165 2.61 18.93 -15.92
CA ILE A 165 2.64 19.68 -17.17
C ILE A 165 3.77 19.20 -18.10
N ASP A 166 4.92 18.85 -17.51
CA ASP A 166 6.13 18.46 -18.25
C ASP A 166 6.21 16.95 -18.55
N GLY A 167 5.26 16.15 -18.06
CA GLY A 167 5.30 14.67 -18.18
C GLY A 167 6.38 13.98 -17.33
N ASP A 168 7.13 14.75 -16.53
CA ASP A 168 8.25 14.28 -15.72
C ASP A 168 7.89 13.16 -14.75
N ASN A 169 6.72 13.27 -14.09
CA ASN A 169 6.26 12.30 -13.10
C ASN A 169 5.68 11.06 -13.80
N ARG A 170 5.07 11.23 -14.96
CA ARG A 170 4.63 10.12 -15.82
C ARG A 170 5.82 9.28 -16.24
N ASP A 171 6.85 9.87 -16.83
CA ASP A 171 8.05 9.15 -17.27
C ASP A 171 8.74 8.43 -16.11
N LEU A 172 8.83 9.09 -14.95
CA LEU A 172 9.35 8.48 -13.73
C LEU A 172 8.48 7.30 -13.27
N SER A 173 7.16 7.42 -13.34
CA SER A 173 6.23 6.34 -13.00
C SER A 173 6.34 5.16 -13.97
N VAL A 174 6.52 5.43 -15.26
CA VAL A 174 6.79 4.40 -16.28
C VAL A 174 8.08 3.66 -15.93
N GLU A 175 9.16 4.38 -15.67
CA GLU A 175 10.45 3.76 -15.37
C GLU A 175 10.42 2.92 -14.08
N LEU A 176 9.84 3.48 -13.00
CA LEU A 176 9.69 2.77 -11.72
C LEU A 176 8.83 1.52 -11.83
N THR A 177 7.69 1.59 -12.55
CA THR A 177 6.82 0.42 -12.70
C THR A 177 7.39 -0.62 -13.66
N SER A 178 8.14 -0.22 -14.68
CA SER A 178 8.88 -1.14 -15.56
C SER A 178 9.94 -1.91 -14.76
N ILE A 179 10.77 -1.20 -13.97
CA ILE A 179 11.77 -1.83 -13.09
C ILE A 179 11.08 -2.74 -12.06
N ALA A 180 10.04 -2.26 -11.38
CA ALA A 180 9.31 -3.05 -10.38
C ALA A 180 8.72 -4.33 -10.98
N ASN A 181 8.09 -4.23 -12.17
CA ASN A 181 7.53 -5.39 -12.85
C ASN A 181 8.63 -6.40 -13.24
N ALA A 182 9.77 -5.93 -13.76
CA ALA A 182 10.89 -6.80 -14.08
C ALA A 182 11.47 -7.52 -12.83
N LEU A 183 11.57 -6.83 -11.70
CA LEU A 183 11.99 -7.44 -10.44
C LEU A 183 10.98 -8.48 -9.93
N LEU A 184 9.68 -8.17 -9.96
CA LEU A 184 8.62 -9.13 -9.60
C LEU A 184 8.66 -10.37 -10.49
N GLU A 185 8.81 -10.18 -11.79
CA GLU A 185 8.88 -11.28 -12.75
C GLU A 185 10.12 -12.17 -12.59
N THR A 186 11.22 -11.60 -12.11
CA THR A 186 12.51 -12.31 -11.93
C THR A 186 12.61 -12.98 -10.56
N TYR A 187 12.15 -12.31 -9.51
CA TYR A 187 12.43 -12.68 -8.11
C TYR A 187 11.19 -13.05 -7.28
N ALA A 188 9.98 -12.93 -7.82
CA ALA A 188 8.76 -13.42 -7.16
C ALA A 188 8.17 -14.60 -7.96
N PRO A 189 8.55 -15.86 -7.64
CA PRO A 189 7.99 -17.05 -8.26
C PRO A 189 6.46 -17.06 -8.21
N GLY A 190 5.84 -17.46 -9.33
CA GLY A 190 4.39 -17.50 -9.47
C GLY A 190 3.74 -16.20 -9.95
N MET A 191 4.50 -15.13 -10.18
CA MET A 191 3.93 -13.87 -10.71
C MET A 191 3.48 -13.96 -12.18
N LYS A 192 4.08 -14.89 -12.94
CA LYS A 192 3.72 -15.18 -14.35
C LYS A 192 2.67 -16.27 -14.52
N ASP A 193 2.13 -16.80 -13.43
CA ASP A 193 1.19 -17.93 -13.50
C ASP A 193 -0.06 -17.58 -14.31
N GLU A 194 -0.53 -18.56 -15.08
CA GLU A 194 -1.66 -18.40 -16.01
C GLU A 194 -2.93 -17.95 -15.28
N PHE A 195 -3.17 -18.44 -14.05
CA PHE A 195 -4.33 -18.05 -13.27
C PHE A 195 -4.35 -16.56 -12.92
N ARG A 196 -3.18 -15.91 -12.79
CA ARG A 196 -3.09 -14.45 -12.61
C ARG A 196 -3.41 -13.73 -13.92
N ALA A 197 -3.00 -14.27 -15.06
CA ALA A 197 -3.36 -13.74 -16.37
C ALA A 197 -4.88 -13.84 -16.61
N LYS A 198 -5.49 -15.00 -16.34
CA LYS A 198 -6.96 -15.19 -16.35
C LYS A 198 -7.65 -14.19 -15.43
N ARG A 199 -7.13 -14.02 -14.20
CA ARG A 199 -7.69 -13.08 -13.24
C ARG A 199 -7.69 -11.65 -13.79
N ARG A 200 -6.63 -11.21 -14.48
CA ARG A 200 -6.55 -9.86 -15.08
C ARG A 200 -7.58 -9.64 -16.17
N LEU A 201 -7.94 -10.67 -16.94
CA LEU A 201 -9.03 -10.58 -17.92
C LEU A 201 -10.40 -10.54 -17.25
N GLN A 202 -10.58 -11.30 -16.17
CA GLN A 202 -11.85 -11.37 -15.42
C GLN A 202 -12.18 -10.08 -14.65
N ARG A 203 -11.19 -9.47 -14.01
CA ARG A 203 -11.31 -8.10 -13.47
C ARG A 203 -10.05 -7.30 -13.79
N PRO A 204 -10.07 -6.53 -14.89
CA PRO A 204 -8.96 -5.70 -15.32
C PRO A 204 -8.58 -4.66 -14.27
N ALA A 205 -7.34 -4.76 -13.78
CA ALA A 205 -6.80 -3.82 -12.82
C ALA A 205 -6.48 -2.47 -13.47
N LEU A 206 -6.65 -1.39 -12.72
CA LEU A 206 -6.20 -0.06 -13.10
C LEU A 206 -4.74 0.12 -12.68
N THR A 207 -3.84 -0.38 -13.52
CA THR A 207 -2.38 -0.24 -13.33
C THR A 207 -1.87 1.07 -13.92
N ILE A 208 -0.74 1.56 -13.40
CA ILE A 208 -0.14 2.83 -13.82
C ILE A 208 1.23 2.62 -14.47
N GLY A 209 1.71 3.61 -15.21
CA GLY A 209 3.06 3.62 -15.77
C GLY A 209 3.20 2.68 -16.96
N ALA A 210 4.18 1.79 -16.91
CA ALA A 210 4.65 1.01 -18.03
C ALA A 210 3.58 0.09 -18.64
N ASP A 211 3.61 -0.11 -19.96
CA ASP A 211 2.62 -0.91 -20.67
C ASP A 211 2.65 -2.39 -20.24
N GLU A 212 3.83 -2.92 -19.89
CA GLU A 212 4.01 -4.27 -19.34
C GLU A 212 3.53 -4.42 -17.89
N ASN A 213 3.29 -3.32 -17.17
CA ASN A 213 2.89 -3.39 -15.77
C ASN A 213 1.45 -3.90 -15.61
N ASN A 214 1.35 -5.00 -14.87
CA ASN A 214 0.11 -5.73 -14.66
C ASN A 214 -0.29 -5.85 -13.18
N THR A 215 0.46 -5.22 -12.27
CA THR A 215 0.31 -5.44 -10.82
C THR A 215 0.41 -4.18 -9.98
N ILE A 216 1.25 -3.21 -10.37
CA ILE A 216 1.44 -1.98 -9.60
C ILE A 216 0.37 -0.96 -9.98
N THR A 217 -0.32 -0.42 -8.98
CA THR A 217 -1.38 0.57 -9.20
C THR A 217 -1.04 1.94 -8.63
N SER A 218 -0.01 2.01 -7.79
CA SER A 218 0.35 3.23 -7.07
C SER A 218 1.84 3.29 -6.78
N ILE A 219 2.35 4.52 -6.73
CA ILE A 219 3.71 4.82 -6.26
C ILE A 219 3.61 5.90 -5.17
N GLN A 220 4.21 5.62 -4.02
CA GLN A 220 4.42 6.58 -2.94
C GLN A 220 5.93 6.83 -2.76
N VAL A 221 6.31 8.09 -2.64
CA VAL A 221 7.69 8.52 -2.43
C VAL A 221 7.81 9.11 -1.03
N ASN A 222 8.76 8.61 -0.25
CA ASN A 222 9.02 9.00 1.13
C ASN A 222 10.42 9.59 1.24
N TYR A 223 10.49 10.89 1.51
CA TYR A 223 11.73 11.57 1.87
C TYR A 223 11.83 11.70 3.38
N LEU A 224 13.03 11.51 3.92
CA LEU A 224 13.31 11.72 5.33
C LEU A 224 14.72 12.29 5.49
N GLU A 225 14.85 13.41 6.20
CA GLU A 225 16.16 13.95 6.55
C GLU A 225 16.89 12.99 7.51
N ILE A 226 18.22 12.90 7.38
CA ILE A 226 19.01 11.85 8.04
C ILE A 226 18.80 11.82 9.56
N ASP A 227 18.64 12.98 10.20
CA ASP A 227 18.51 13.11 11.65
C ASP A 227 17.07 13.34 12.14
N GLU A 228 16.08 13.27 11.24
CA GLU A 228 14.66 13.51 11.58
C GLU A 228 14.02 12.30 12.30
N GLY A 229 14.69 11.15 12.33
CA GLY A 229 14.16 9.90 12.88
C GLY A 229 12.94 9.38 12.11
N MET A 230 12.38 8.24 12.49
CA MET A 230 11.22 7.69 11.75
C MET A 230 9.93 8.52 11.94
N ASP A 231 9.87 9.36 12.98
CA ASP A 231 8.75 10.25 13.29
C ASP A 231 8.49 11.28 12.19
N GLY A 232 9.51 11.63 11.39
CA GLY A 232 9.36 12.48 10.19
C GLY A 232 8.44 11.87 9.12
N LEU A 233 8.28 10.53 9.12
CA LEU A 233 7.31 9.82 8.28
C LEU A 233 5.95 9.61 8.95
N ARG A 234 5.78 10.11 10.18
CA ARG A 234 4.55 9.99 10.99
C ARG A 234 4.14 8.51 11.11
N LYS A 235 2.84 8.21 10.96
CA LYS A 235 2.28 6.85 11.01
C LYS A 235 2.91 5.84 10.04
N PHE A 236 3.62 6.29 9.00
CA PHE A 236 4.27 5.42 8.01
C PHE A 236 5.70 5.03 8.42
N GLY A 237 6.23 5.61 9.50
CA GLY A 237 7.54 5.28 10.03
C GLY A 237 7.55 4.14 11.05
N HIS A 238 6.43 3.90 11.74
CA HIS A 238 6.30 2.90 12.80
C HIS A 238 5.77 1.56 12.28
N GLY A 239 5.72 0.54 13.14
CA GLY A 239 5.08 -0.75 12.84
C GLY A 239 3.65 -0.57 12.33
N HIS A 240 3.40 -1.00 11.09
CA HIS A 240 2.07 -0.95 10.48
C HIS A 240 1.87 -2.05 9.43
N MET A 241 0.62 -2.14 8.94
CA MET A 241 0.26 -2.89 7.74
C MET A 241 -0.39 -1.94 6.74
N ASP A 242 -0.12 -2.18 5.46
CA ASP A 242 -0.80 -1.52 4.37
C ASP A 242 -2.15 -2.19 4.12
N ASN A 243 -3.12 -1.80 4.95
CA ASN A 243 -4.49 -2.31 4.91
C ASN A 243 -5.20 -2.12 3.56
N ARG A 244 -4.65 -1.29 2.68
CA ARG A 244 -5.17 -1.05 1.33
C ARG A 244 -4.53 -1.91 0.26
N ASP A 245 -3.45 -2.62 0.54
CA ASP A 245 -2.78 -3.45 -0.47
C ASP A 245 -3.60 -4.71 -0.81
N HIS A 246 -3.36 -5.28 -1.98
CA HIS A 246 -4.01 -6.51 -2.41
C HIS A 246 -3.23 -7.72 -1.81
N PRO A 247 -3.88 -8.64 -1.08
CA PRO A 247 -3.19 -9.72 -0.36
C PRO A 247 -2.42 -10.68 -1.27
N ASN A 248 -2.87 -10.87 -2.51
CA ASN A 248 -2.26 -11.79 -3.46
C ASN A 248 -1.17 -11.14 -4.35
N MET A 249 -0.86 -9.87 -4.13
CA MET A 249 0.12 -9.12 -4.92
C MET A 249 1.22 -8.57 -4.00
N PHE A 250 2.33 -8.15 -4.59
CA PHE A 250 3.50 -7.71 -3.85
C PHE A 250 3.81 -6.24 -4.11
N THR A 251 4.31 -5.61 -3.06
CA THR A 251 4.90 -4.28 -3.05
C THR A 251 6.38 -4.40 -3.37
N VAL A 252 6.90 -3.50 -4.19
CA VAL A 252 8.33 -3.31 -4.43
C VAL A 252 8.74 -2.01 -3.76
N LEU A 253 9.54 -2.13 -2.71
CA LEU A 253 10.10 -1.01 -1.96
C LEU A 253 11.53 -0.77 -2.39
N PHE A 254 11.78 0.32 -3.10
CA PHE A 254 13.12 0.75 -3.49
C PHE A 254 13.75 1.62 -2.40
N PHE A 255 15.02 1.38 -2.11
CA PHE A 255 15.85 2.20 -1.23
C PHE A 255 16.84 3.00 -2.09
N LEU A 256 16.59 4.30 -2.22
CA LEU A 256 17.32 5.18 -3.15
C LEU A 256 18.03 6.33 -2.42
N GLY A 257 18.28 6.18 -1.12
CA GLY A 257 18.85 7.24 -0.28
C GLY A 257 20.27 7.68 -0.68
N ASN A 258 20.69 8.78 -0.05
CA ASN A 258 22.05 9.30 -0.06
C ASN A 258 22.53 9.52 1.38
N PRO A 259 22.73 8.43 2.15
CA PRO A 259 23.22 8.53 3.51
C PRO A 259 24.67 9.04 3.53
N PRO A 260 25.06 9.86 4.52
CA PRO A 260 26.45 10.29 4.66
C PRO A 260 27.40 9.09 4.87
N PRO A 261 28.68 9.19 4.48
CA PRO A 261 29.64 8.10 4.63
C PRO A 261 29.85 7.62 6.08
N ASP A 262 29.65 8.50 7.07
CA ASP A 262 29.77 8.19 8.49
C ASP A 262 28.46 7.71 9.14
N TYR A 263 27.46 7.33 8.34
CA TYR A 263 26.19 6.80 8.80
C TYR A 263 25.97 5.34 8.41
N TYR A 264 25.35 4.59 9.31
CA TYR A 264 24.64 3.38 8.95
C TYR A 264 23.34 3.72 8.24
N VAL A 265 23.06 2.98 7.17
CA VAL A 265 21.97 3.26 6.22
C VAL A 265 20.57 3.06 6.80
N GLY A 266 20.45 2.48 8.00
CA GLY A 266 19.19 2.06 8.62
C GLY A 266 18.78 0.65 8.20
N ASN A 267 17.64 0.21 8.74
CA ASN A 267 17.08 -1.12 8.50
C ASN A 267 15.60 -1.04 8.09
N PHE A 268 15.10 -2.09 7.47
CA PHE A 268 13.69 -2.34 7.28
C PHE A 268 13.39 -3.74 7.81
N ALA A 269 12.35 -3.85 8.63
CA ALA A 269 11.98 -5.10 9.28
C ALA A 269 10.59 -5.53 8.83
N LEU A 270 10.47 -6.80 8.43
CA LEU A 270 9.21 -7.51 8.35
C LEU A 270 8.99 -8.16 9.71
N LEU A 271 8.21 -7.48 10.56
CA LEU A 271 8.09 -7.76 11.98
C LEU A 271 7.34 -9.07 12.25
N GLY A 272 6.38 -9.43 11.39
CA GLY A 272 5.66 -10.69 11.48
C GLY A 272 6.55 -11.89 11.17
N GLU A 273 7.40 -11.73 10.15
CA GLU A 273 8.32 -12.76 9.65
C GLU A 273 9.66 -12.76 10.39
N LYS A 274 9.84 -11.80 11.32
CA LYS A 274 11.08 -11.51 12.04
C LYS A 274 12.29 -11.46 11.11
N THR A 275 12.14 -10.85 9.94
CA THR A 275 13.26 -10.67 9.00
C THR A 275 13.66 -9.21 8.92
N VAL A 276 14.95 -8.96 8.66
CA VAL A 276 15.51 -7.61 8.59
C VAL A 276 16.50 -7.48 7.43
N CYS A 277 16.45 -6.36 6.73
CA CYS A 277 17.43 -5.99 5.71
C CYS A 277 17.89 -4.53 5.89
N PRO A 278 19.11 -4.18 5.44
CA PRO A 278 19.54 -2.79 5.43
C PRO A 278 18.76 -1.98 4.39
N THR A 279 18.49 -0.71 4.65
CA THR A 279 17.91 0.22 3.66
C THR A 279 18.98 0.84 2.76
N ALA A 280 19.85 -0.01 2.21
CA ALA A 280 21.00 0.40 1.44
C ALA A 280 20.63 1.11 0.12
N PRO A 281 21.40 2.11 -0.34
CA PRO A 281 21.17 2.72 -1.65
C PRO A 281 21.17 1.70 -2.79
N LEU A 282 20.29 1.93 -3.78
CA LEU A 282 20.12 1.09 -4.97
C LEU A 282 19.78 -0.38 -4.63
N SER A 283 19.03 -0.60 -3.55
CA SER A 283 18.49 -1.92 -3.19
C SER A 283 16.96 -1.91 -3.23
N ALA A 284 16.34 -3.08 -3.18
CA ALA A 284 14.89 -3.24 -3.17
C ALA A 284 14.43 -4.37 -2.23
N LEU A 285 13.22 -4.25 -1.70
CA LEU A 285 12.52 -5.31 -0.98
C LEU A 285 11.20 -5.61 -1.70
N VAL A 286 10.99 -6.87 -2.07
CA VAL A 286 9.70 -7.37 -2.55
C VAL A 286 9.01 -8.06 -1.39
N PHE A 287 7.80 -7.65 -1.04
CA PHE A 287 7.05 -8.22 0.08
C PHE A 287 5.54 -7.93 -0.05
N SER A 288 4.70 -8.60 0.73
CA SER A 288 3.29 -8.22 0.83
C SER A 288 3.08 -7.08 1.83
N GLY A 289 2.47 -5.97 1.41
CA GLY A 289 2.11 -4.87 2.32
C GLY A 289 1.11 -5.27 3.41
N LYS A 290 0.51 -6.47 3.32
CA LYS A 290 -0.31 -7.08 4.38
C LYS A 290 0.46 -7.63 5.56
N ARG A 291 1.80 -7.58 5.52
CA ARG A 291 2.64 -7.96 6.66
C ARG A 291 2.89 -6.79 7.57
N TRP A 292 3.04 -7.05 8.86
CA TRP A 292 3.53 -6.03 9.78
C TRP A 292 4.96 -5.69 9.43
N HIS A 293 5.23 -4.41 9.21
CA HIS A 293 6.55 -3.94 8.83
C HIS A 293 6.85 -2.56 9.40
N ALA A 294 8.14 -2.25 9.49
CA ALA A 294 8.61 -0.96 9.98
C ALA A 294 9.94 -0.58 9.31
N GLY A 295 10.13 0.73 9.10
CA GLY A 295 11.45 1.28 8.85
C GLY A 295 12.18 1.59 10.16
N ILE A 296 13.49 1.55 10.11
CA ILE A 296 14.39 1.93 11.20
C ILE A 296 15.34 2.98 10.65
N ALA A 297 15.42 4.12 11.33
CA ALA A 297 16.12 5.30 10.83
C ALA A 297 17.62 5.03 10.61
N PRO A 298 18.24 5.69 9.63
CA PRO A 298 19.69 5.83 9.56
C PRO A 298 20.23 6.44 10.85
N ARG A 299 21.46 6.10 11.21
CA ARG A 299 22.11 6.59 12.43
C ARG A 299 23.61 6.71 12.18
N ARG A 300 24.25 7.67 12.84
CA ARG A 300 25.70 7.84 12.77
C ARG A 300 26.41 6.61 13.35
N TYR A 301 27.55 6.24 12.77
CA TYR A 301 28.43 5.26 13.40
C TYR A 301 29.07 5.87 14.65
N ASP A 302 29.17 5.07 15.71
CA ASP A 302 29.99 5.42 16.87
C ASP A 302 31.47 5.44 16.47
N SER A 303 32.28 6.25 17.15
CA SER A 303 33.69 6.46 16.82
C SER A 303 34.52 5.17 16.85
N ASP A 304 34.11 4.22 17.69
CA ASP A 304 34.72 2.91 17.88
C ASP A 304 34.03 1.79 17.07
N THR A 305 33.04 2.10 16.22
CA THR A 305 32.34 1.10 15.42
C THR A 305 33.32 0.34 14.52
N PRO A 306 33.47 -0.99 14.71
CA PRO A 306 34.36 -1.81 13.88
C PRO A 306 33.98 -1.76 12.40
N THR A 307 34.97 -1.75 11.52
CA THR A 307 34.75 -1.74 10.06
C THR A 307 33.87 -2.89 9.59
N SER A 308 33.96 -4.07 10.23
CA SER A 308 33.12 -5.24 9.92
C SER A 308 31.63 -5.04 10.17
N LEU A 309 31.26 -4.06 11.02
CA LEU A 309 29.86 -3.73 11.32
C LEU A 309 29.37 -2.48 10.56
N ARG A 310 30.25 -1.87 9.76
CA ARG A 310 29.85 -0.81 8.83
C ARG A 310 29.22 -1.44 7.59
N TYR A 311 28.25 -0.77 7.00
CA TYR A 311 27.68 -1.21 5.74
C TYR A 311 28.70 -1.03 4.61
N VAL A 312 28.91 -2.08 3.83
CA VAL A 312 29.71 -2.04 2.60
C VAL A 312 28.82 -2.51 1.46
N SER A 313 28.72 -1.69 0.42
CA SER A 313 27.95 -2.07 -0.77
C SER A 313 28.66 -3.21 -1.51
N PRO A 314 27.92 -4.23 -1.99
CA PRO A 314 28.51 -5.33 -2.76
C PRO A 314 29.01 -4.90 -4.14
N VAL A 315 28.52 -3.77 -4.64
CA VAL A 315 28.95 -3.15 -5.91
C VAL A 315 29.23 -1.65 -5.69
N PRO A 316 30.10 -1.03 -6.50
CA PRO A 316 30.31 0.42 -6.45
C PRO A 316 28.97 1.16 -6.65
N ILE A 317 28.62 2.04 -5.71
CA ILE A 317 27.46 2.91 -5.83
C ILE A 317 27.94 4.21 -6.50
N PRO A 318 27.37 4.62 -7.64
CA PRO A 318 27.73 5.89 -8.27
C PRO A 318 27.57 7.07 -7.30
N GLU A 319 28.61 7.89 -7.22
CA GLU A 319 28.59 9.13 -6.46
C GLU A 319 27.59 10.10 -7.10
N LEU A 320 26.81 10.77 -6.25
CA LEU A 320 25.90 11.82 -6.71
C LEU A 320 26.64 13.15 -6.81
N PRO A 321 26.18 14.09 -7.65
CA PRO A 321 26.77 15.42 -7.75
C PRO A 321 26.95 16.09 -6.39
N ALA A 322 28.03 16.87 -6.23
CA ALA A 322 28.27 17.64 -5.03
C ALA A 322 27.08 18.56 -4.70
N GLY A 323 26.69 18.60 -3.42
CA GLY A 323 25.52 19.36 -2.97
C GLY A 323 24.19 18.63 -3.12
N THR A 324 24.18 17.37 -3.57
CA THR A 324 22.99 16.52 -3.50
C THR A 324 22.56 16.35 -2.03
N PRO A 325 21.26 16.53 -1.70
CA PRO A 325 20.79 16.39 -0.33
C PRO A 325 21.16 15.04 0.30
N LEU A 326 21.62 15.09 1.54
CA LEU A 326 21.85 13.91 2.37
C LEU A 326 20.53 13.54 3.03
N MET A 327 19.94 12.42 2.60
CA MET A 327 18.61 12.02 3.05
C MET A 327 18.35 10.54 2.78
N ARG A 328 17.40 9.99 3.52
CA ARG A 328 16.77 8.72 3.17
C ARG A 328 15.67 8.98 2.14
N LEU A 329 15.68 8.16 1.10
CA LEU A 329 14.64 8.12 0.07
C LEU A 329 14.16 6.69 -0.09
N SER A 330 12.85 6.50 0.09
CA SER A 330 12.18 5.22 -0.19
C SER A 330 11.05 5.43 -1.18
N VAL A 331 10.96 4.54 -2.16
CA VAL A 331 9.90 4.56 -3.17
C VAL A 331 9.12 3.25 -3.06
N VAL A 332 7.84 3.37 -2.74
CA VAL A 332 6.92 2.25 -2.53
C VAL A 332 6.06 2.12 -3.78
N ALA A 333 6.33 1.10 -4.61
CA ALA A 333 5.47 0.72 -5.72
C ALA A 333 4.54 -0.41 -5.25
N TYR A 334 3.23 -0.14 -5.11
CA TYR A 334 2.31 -1.04 -4.41
C TYR A 334 1.00 -1.33 -5.17
N PRO A 335 0.39 -2.52 -4.92
CA PRO A 335 -0.86 -2.95 -5.53
C PRO A 335 -2.06 -2.62 -4.63
N ASN A 336 -2.66 -1.45 -4.78
CA ASN A 336 -3.84 -1.07 -4.02
C ASN A 336 -5.04 -1.97 -4.39
N LYS A 337 -5.62 -2.65 -3.41
CA LYS A 337 -6.74 -3.59 -3.58
C LYS A 337 -7.91 -2.97 -4.36
N ARG A 338 -8.28 -1.71 -4.08
CA ARG A 338 -9.40 -1.06 -4.79
C ARG A 338 -9.09 -0.74 -6.25
N MET A 339 -7.80 -0.74 -6.62
CA MET A 339 -7.36 -0.56 -8.01
C MET A 339 -7.04 -1.88 -8.72
N ILE A 340 -6.86 -2.98 -7.98
CA ILE A 340 -6.81 -4.35 -8.52
C ILE A 340 -8.23 -4.92 -8.71
N ASP A 341 -9.10 -4.71 -7.72
CA ASP A 341 -10.50 -5.13 -7.70
C ASP A 341 -11.44 -3.93 -7.95
N VAL A 342 -11.27 -3.26 -9.10
CA VAL A 342 -11.94 -1.97 -9.37
C VAL A 342 -13.45 -2.14 -9.51
N HIS A 343 -14.20 -1.51 -8.61
CA HIS A 343 -15.65 -1.46 -8.73
C HIS A 343 -16.12 -0.27 -9.60
N PRO A 344 -17.04 -0.46 -10.57
CA PRO A 344 -17.41 0.60 -11.54
C PRO A 344 -17.89 1.90 -10.91
N GLN A 345 -18.57 1.81 -9.76
CA GLN A 345 -19.08 2.99 -9.07
C GLN A 345 -17.97 3.83 -8.43
N GLU A 346 -16.82 3.24 -8.12
CA GLU A 346 -15.71 3.93 -7.44
C GLU A 346 -14.87 4.78 -8.40
N LEU A 347 -14.88 4.46 -9.69
CA LEU A 347 -14.10 5.16 -10.70
C LEU A 347 -14.64 6.57 -10.94
N GLY A 348 -13.76 7.56 -10.79
CA GLY A 348 -14.01 8.93 -11.18
C GLY A 348 -14.21 9.04 -12.69
N TYR A 349 -15.18 9.84 -13.12
CA TYR A 349 -15.46 10.03 -14.55
C TYR A 349 -14.25 10.48 -15.37
N GLU A 350 -13.34 11.26 -14.79
CA GLU A 350 -12.11 11.70 -15.45
C GLU A 350 -11.23 10.54 -15.95
N LEU A 351 -11.31 9.36 -15.33
CA LEU A 351 -10.56 8.17 -15.76
C LEU A 351 -11.11 7.55 -17.06
N PHE A 352 -12.26 8.02 -17.54
CA PHE A 352 -12.84 7.63 -18.83
C PHE A 352 -12.74 8.73 -19.90
N THR A 353 -12.08 9.85 -19.59
CA THR A 353 -11.83 10.95 -20.54
C THR A 353 -10.36 10.96 -20.97
N SER A 354 -9.92 11.90 -21.80
CA SER A 354 -8.50 12.04 -22.14
C SER A 354 -7.62 12.24 -20.89
N ALA A 355 -8.15 12.80 -19.79
CA ALA A 355 -7.40 12.97 -18.56
C ALA A 355 -6.96 11.62 -17.93
N GLY A 356 -7.69 10.53 -18.17
CA GLY A 356 -7.36 9.19 -17.68
C GLY A 356 -6.07 8.63 -18.28
N SER A 357 -5.69 9.03 -19.51
CA SER A 357 -4.49 8.52 -20.17
C SER A 357 -3.19 8.95 -19.49
N ALA A 358 -3.22 10.00 -18.66
CA ALA A 358 -2.05 10.53 -17.97
C ALA A 358 -1.33 9.49 -17.10
N CYS A 359 -2.06 8.50 -16.55
CA CYS A 359 -1.48 7.45 -15.74
C CYS A 359 -0.91 6.25 -16.53
N PHE A 360 -1.03 6.23 -17.86
CA PHE A 360 -0.56 5.15 -18.72
C PHE A 360 0.63 5.60 -19.58
N GLN A 361 1.54 4.69 -19.92
CA GLN A 361 2.65 4.96 -20.84
C GLN A 361 2.16 5.24 -22.27
N SER A 362 1.12 4.52 -22.74
CA SER A 362 0.59 4.73 -24.09
C SER A 362 -0.92 4.87 -24.12
N GLN A 363 -1.40 5.58 -25.15
CA GLN A 363 -2.82 5.67 -25.46
C GLN A 363 -3.41 4.29 -25.78
N LYS A 364 -2.62 3.43 -26.43
CA LYS A 364 -2.98 2.02 -26.69
C LYS A 364 -3.33 1.30 -25.39
N LYS A 365 -2.42 1.31 -24.39
CA LYS A 365 -2.66 0.64 -23.10
C LYS A 365 -3.88 1.21 -22.37
N TYR A 366 -4.06 2.53 -22.41
CA TYR A 366 -5.23 3.17 -21.83
C TYR A 366 -6.54 2.67 -22.47
N GLN A 367 -6.62 2.62 -23.81
CA GLN A 367 -7.82 2.15 -24.51
C GLN A 367 -8.03 0.64 -24.32
N GLU A 368 -6.97 -0.16 -24.31
CA GLU A 368 -7.02 -1.59 -24.03
C GLU A 368 -7.53 -1.88 -22.61
N TRP A 369 -7.10 -1.10 -21.61
CA TRP A 369 -7.67 -1.18 -20.26
C TRP A 369 -9.15 -0.80 -20.25
N ARG A 370 -9.52 0.35 -20.84
CA ARG A 370 -10.93 0.79 -20.90
C ARG A 370 -11.83 -0.25 -21.54
N MET A 371 -11.39 -0.82 -22.66
CA MET A 371 -12.10 -1.85 -23.39
C MET A 371 -12.28 -3.09 -22.52
N SER A 372 -11.20 -3.65 -21.99
CA SER A 372 -11.26 -4.86 -21.17
C SER A 372 -12.14 -4.64 -19.93
N TYR A 373 -11.97 -3.49 -19.26
CA TYR A 373 -12.75 -3.12 -18.09
C TYR A 373 -14.24 -2.99 -18.41
N TYR A 374 -14.57 -2.40 -19.56
CA TYR A 374 -15.94 -2.26 -20.04
C TYR A 374 -16.55 -3.64 -20.32
N ILE A 375 -15.86 -4.53 -21.04
CA ILE A 375 -16.36 -5.89 -21.31
C ILE A 375 -16.62 -6.64 -19.99
N ALA A 376 -15.68 -6.58 -19.04
CA ALA A 376 -15.81 -7.24 -17.74
C ALA A 376 -17.05 -6.75 -16.95
N HIS A 377 -17.33 -5.44 -17.01
CA HIS A 377 -18.39 -4.77 -16.24
C HIS A 377 -19.54 -4.24 -17.09
N GLU A 378 -19.77 -4.82 -18.27
CA GLU A 378 -20.60 -4.24 -19.33
C GLU A 378 -21.99 -3.81 -18.84
N ARG A 379 -22.68 -4.67 -18.09
CA ARG A 379 -24.00 -4.36 -17.54
C ARG A 379 -24.00 -3.10 -16.66
N ALA A 380 -23.01 -2.99 -15.77
CA ALA A 380 -22.87 -1.82 -14.91
C ALA A 380 -22.49 -0.58 -15.73
N MET A 381 -21.62 -0.73 -16.73
CA MET A 381 -21.19 0.38 -17.59
C MET A 381 -22.33 0.92 -18.45
N VAL A 382 -23.12 0.05 -19.08
CA VAL A 382 -24.32 0.44 -19.86
C VAL A 382 -25.34 1.15 -18.96
N ALA A 383 -25.58 0.65 -17.76
CA ALA A 383 -26.49 1.28 -16.81
C ALA A 383 -25.99 2.67 -16.36
N LEU A 384 -24.68 2.82 -16.12
CA LEU A 384 -24.05 4.10 -15.78
C LEU A 384 -24.10 5.10 -16.94
N GLU A 385 -23.89 4.65 -18.19
CA GLU A 385 -24.01 5.49 -19.39
C GLU A 385 -25.45 5.98 -19.56
N ALA A 386 -26.44 5.10 -19.41
CA ALA A 386 -27.86 5.45 -19.49
C ALA A 386 -28.28 6.48 -18.44
N LEU A 387 -27.78 6.35 -17.20
CA LEU A 387 -28.04 7.33 -16.14
C LEU A 387 -27.44 8.70 -16.46
N LYS A 388 -26.20 8.77 -16.96
CA LYS A 388 -25.58 10.05 -17.35
C LYS A 388 -26.35 10.73 -18.47
N SER A 389 -26.82 9.97 -19.46
CA SER A 389 -27.67 10.51 -20.52
C SER A 389 -28.98 11.06 -19.96
N ARG A 390 -29.62 10.39 -19.00
CA ARG A 390 -30.82 10.90 -18.30
C ARG A 390 -30.54 12.14 -17.45
N GLU A 391 -29.40 12.21 -16.78
CA GLU A 391 -28.99 13.40 -16.01
C GLU A 391 -28.70 14.60 -16.92
N LYS A 392 -28.07 14.38 -18.08
CA LYS A 392 -27.87 15.42 -19.11
C LYS A 392 -29.20 15.88 -19.73
N LEU A 393 -30.16 14.97 -19.93
CA LEU A 393 -31.50 15.28 -20.44
C LEU A 393 -32.40 15.97 -19.40
N ARG A 394 -32.13 15.80 -18.10
CA ARG A 394 -32.79 16.55 -17.02
C ARG A 394 -32.08 17.88 -16.79
N GLU A 395 -32.21 18.79 -17.75
CA GLU A 395 -32.02 20.22 -17.47
C GLU A 395 -33.01 20.62 -16.35
N LYS A 396 -32.49 21.05 -15.20
CA LYS A 396 -33.24 21.60 -14.05
C LYS A 396 -34.09 20.61 -13.24
N ALA A 397 -33.47 19.63 -12.57
CA ALA A 397 -34.08 19.09 -11.34
C ALA A 397 -33.63 19.94 -10.12
N PRO A 398 -34.57 20.43 -9.27
CA PRO A 398 -34.21 21.26 -8.12
C PRO A 398 -33.31 20.48 -7.16
N LYS A 399 -32.26 21.15 -6.66
CA LYS A 399 -31.36 20.62 -5.63
C LYS A 399 -32.17 20.38 -4.34
N ARG A 400 -32.78 19.21 -4.20
CA ARG A 400 -33.25 18.74 -2.88
C ARG A 400 -32.03 18.56 -1.98
N LYS A 401 -31.99 19.34 -0.89
CA LYS A 401 -31.09 19.18 0.25
C LYS A 401 -31.42 17.84 0.93
N GLY A 402 -30.79 16.78 0.47
CA GLY A 402 -30.72 15.49 1.14
C GLY A 402 -29.28 15.01 0.98
N ASP A 403 -28.69 14.47 2.03
CA ASP A 403 -27.29 14.06 2.07
C ASP A 403 -27.01 13.16 0.86
N GLY A 404 -25.98 13.47 0.06
CA GLY A 404 -25.73 12.90 -1.27
C GLY A 404 -25.42 11.39 -1.29
N ARG A 405 -25.72 10.69 -0.20
CA ARG A 405 -25.51 9.25 0.03
C ARG A 405 -26.69 8.39 -0.45
N ASP A 406 -27.91 8.92 -0.45
CA ASP A 406 -29.14 8.12 -0.69
C ASP A 406 -29.67 8.15 -2.15
N ARG A 407 -28.93 8.72 -3.10
CA ARG A 407 -29.44 8.90 -4.48
C ARG A 407 -29.34 7.70 -5.40
N TYR A 408 -29.10 6.50 -4.90
CA TYR A 408 -28.79 5.40 -5.80
C TYR A 408 -29.59 4.12 -5.57
N VAL A 409 -30.68 4.11 -6.33
CA VAL A 409 -31.30 2.98 -7.03
C VAL A 409 -30.27 1.87 -7.27
N GLN A 410 -30.50 0.68 -6.72
CA GLN A 410 -29.91 -0.57 -7.21
C GLN A 410 -29.98 -0.55 -8.75
N LEU A 411 -28.82 -0.54 -9.43
CA LEU A 411 -28.82 -0.53 -10.89
C LEU A 411 -29.52 -1.82 -11.33
N ASN A 412 -30.74 -1.72 -11.83
CA ASN A 412 -31.44 -2.88 -12.35
C ASN A 412 -30.76 -3.31 -13.65
N ILE A 413 -29.83 -4.26 -13.52
CA ILE A 413 -29.02 -4.81 -14.61
C ILE A 413 -29.63 -6.06 -15.24
N THR A 414 -30.76 -6.55 -14.71
CA THR A 414 -31.36 -7.85 -15.09
C THR A 414 -31.84 -7.92 -16.54
N GLY A 415 -32.08 -6.77 -17.19
CA GLY A 415 -32.47 -6.68 -18.60
C GLY A 415 -31.33 -6.37 -19.59
N ILE A 416 -30.08 -6.20 -19.13
CA ILE A 416 -28.97 -5.81 -20.02
C ILE A 416 -28.29 -7.07 -20.59
N VAL A 417 -28.48 -7.28 -21.89
CA VAL A 417 -27.82 -8.32 -22.69
C VAL A 417 -26.37 -7.90 -22.96
N ARG A 418 -25.43 -8.83 -22.75
CA ARG A 418 -24.01 -8.61 -23.03
C ARG A 418 -23.75 -8.68 -24.54
N HIS A 419 -22.93 -7.78 -25.06
CA HIS A 419 -22.38 -7.91 -26.40
C HIS A 419 -21.34 -9.03 -26.43
N THR A 420 -21.39 -9.87 -27.47
CA THR A 420 -20.48 -11.01 -27.65
C THR A 420 -19.51 -10.84 -28.81
N GLN A 421 -19.71 -9.82 -29.65
CA GLN A 421 -18.86 -9.56 -30.82
C GLN A 421 -17.65 -8.70 -30.43
N PRO A 422 -16.40 -9.20 -30.61
CA PRO A 422 -15.20 -8.42 -30.31
C PRO A 422 -15.11 -7.11 -31.09
N SER A 423 -15.52 -7.10 -32.37
CA SER A 423 -15.48 -5.93 -33.24
C SER A 423 -16.22 -4.73 -32.67
N TYR A 424 -17.40 -4.95 -32.07
CA TYR A 424 -18.17 -3.89 -31.41
C TYR A 424 -17.34 -3.14 -30.37
N PHE A 425 -16.57 -3.87 -29.55
CA PHE A 425 -15.74 -3.26 -28.51
C PHE A 425 -14.50 -2.60 -29.09
N VAL A 426 -13.86 -3.23 -30.08
CA VAL A 426 -12.69 -2.67 -30.76
C VAL A 426 -13.03 -1.32 -31.39
N ASP A 427 -14.16 -1.22 -32.09
CA ASP A 427 -14.64 0.02 -32.70
C ASP A 427 -15.04 1.07 -31.65
N LYS A 428 -15.68 0.66 -30.54
CA LYS A 428 -16.09 1.57 -29.46
C LYS A 428 -14.90 2.26 -28.78
N PHE A 429 -13.74 1.60 -28.71
CA PHE A 429 -12.54 2.08 -28.02
C PHE A 429 -11.39 2.48 -28.96
N GLN A 430 -11.66 2.69 -30.26
CA GLN A 430 -10.70 3.28 -31.18
C GLN A 430 -10.26 4.69 -30.74
N TRP A 431 -9.07 5.11 -31.15
CA TRP A 431 -8.57 6.47 -30.91
C TRP A 431 -7.88 7.03 -32.15
N ILE A 432 -7.72 8.35 -32.21
CA ILE A 432 -6.89 9.00 -33.23
C ILE A 432 -5.50 9.16 -32.64
N ASP A 433 -4.49 8.62 -33.32
CA ASP A 433 -3.10 8.84 -32.95
C ASP A 433 -2.71 10.30 -33.24
N GLU A 434 -2.26 11.01 -32.21
CA GLU A 434 -2.00 12.45 -32.31
C GLU A 434 -0.81 12.78 -33.22
N ILE A 435 0.11 11.84 -33.43
CA ILE A 435 1.31 12.03 -34.26
C ILE A 435 0.99 11.81 -35.74
N THR A 436 0.30 10.72 -36.06
CA THR A 436 0.03 10.30 -37.44
C THR A 436 -1.34 10.75 -37.96
N GLY A 437 -2.25 11.15 -37.07
CA GLY A 437 -3.65 11.45 -37.39
C GLY A 437 -4.48 10.23 -37.77
N GLN A 438 -3.92 9.01 -37.67
CA GLN A 438 -4.59 7.78 -38.08
C GLN A 438 -5.51 7.24 -36.97
N VAL A 439 -6.59 6.58 -37.40
CA VAL A 439 -7.45 5.82 -36.47
C VAL A 439 -6.73 4.54 -36.11
N MET A 440 -6.52 4.36 -34.80
CA MET A 440 -5.89 3.21 -34.20
C MET A 440 -6.91 2.43 -33.37
N PHE A 441 -6.66 1.13 -33.25
CA PHE A 441 -7.58 0.18 -32.63
C PHE A 441 -6.90 -0.57 -31.48
N PRO A 442 -7.64 -0.88 -30.40
CA PRO A 442 -7.15 -1.77 -29.36
C PRO A 442 -7.03 -3.21 -29.91
N SER A 443 -6.26 -4.07 -29.23
CA SER A 443 -6.08 -5.46 -29.65
C SER A 443 -7.41 -6.25 -29.73
N THR A 444 -7.76 -6.74 -30.92
CA THR A 444 -8.89 -7.65 -31.12
C THR A 444 -8.74 -8.93 -30.30
N GLN A 445 -7.52 -9.45 -30.18
CA GLN A 445 -7.25 -10.66 -29.38
C GLN A 445 -7.56 -10.41 -27.90
N LEU A 446 -7.22 -9.23 -27.37
CA LEU A 446 -7.54 -8.88 -25.98
C LEU A 446 -9.05 -8.84 -25.74
N ALA A 447 -9.84 -8.33 -26.70
CA ALA A 447 -11.29 -8.37 -26.62
C ALA A 447 -11.83 -9.81 -26.62
N ILE A 448 -11.33 -10.67 -27.53
CA ILE A 448 -11.67 -12.10 -27.59
C ILE A 448 -11.37 -12.78 -26.25
N ASP A 449 -10.16 -12.60 -25.74
CA ASP A 449 -9.70 -13.23 -24.50
C ASP A 449 -10.51 -12.75 -23.30
N THR A 450 -10.82 -11.46 -23.24
CA THR A 450 -11.64 -10.89 -22.16
C THR A 450 -13.05 -11.46 -22.18
N ILE A 451 -13.72 -11.49 -23.34
CA ILE A 451 -15.05 -12.10 -23.50
C ILE A 451 -15.01 -13.57 -23.09
N ALA A 452 -13.98 -14.29 -23.51
CA ALA A 452 -13.84 -15.72 -23.24
C ALA A 452 -13.59 -16.06 -21.76
N GLN A 453 -13.05 -15.15 -20.95
CA GLN A 453 -12.73 -15.42 -19.54
C GLN A 453 -13.81 -14.97 -18.54
N ILE A 454 -14.69 -14.07 -18.94
CA ILE A 454 -15.76 -13.58 -18.06
C ILE A 454 -16.70 -14.72 -17.69
N GLY A 455 -16.99 -14.82 -16.38
CA GLY A 455 -17.89 -15.85 -15.84
C GLY A 455 -17.26 -17.23 -15.67
N LYS A 456 -16.02 -17.44 -16.11
CA LYS A 456 -15.28 -18.69 -15.82
C LYS A 456 -14.79 -18.71 -14.38
N SER A 457 -14.72 -19.90 -13.78
CA SER A 457 -14.08 -20.10 -12.48
C SER A 457 -12.56 -19.89 -12.60
N ASN A 458 -11.93 -19.54 -11.48
CA ASN A 458 -10.49 -19.40 -11.38
C ASN A 458 -10.02 -19.97 -10.03
N GLU A 459 -10.17 -21.29 -9.89
CA GLU A 459 -9.95 -22.00 -8.63
C GLU A 459 -8.55 -21.79 -8.06
N GLU A 460 -7.53 -21.70 -8.91
CA GLU A 460 -6.15 -21.44 -8.47
C GLU A 460 -6.00 -20.05 -7.84
N TRP A 461 -6.67 -19.04 -8.40
CA TRP A 461 -6.72 -17.70 -7.79
C TRP A 461 -7.48 -17.71 -6.46
N ASP A 462 -8.57 -18.47 -6.37
CA ASP A 462 -9.35 -18.59 -5.14
C ASP A 462 -8.56 -19.33 -4.06
N ASN A 463 -7.83 -20.38 -4.43
CA ASN A 463 -6.91 -21.12 -3.56
C ASN A 463 -5.76 -20.23 -3.07
N LEU A 464 -5.15 -19.45 -3.96
CA LEU A 464 -4.18 -18.44 -3.56
C LEU A 464 -4.79 -17.43 -2.58
N SER A 465 -6.01 -16.97 -2.83
CA SER A 465 -6.70 -16.02 -1.95
C SER A 465 -6.96 -16.61 -0.56
N LYS A 466 -7.32 -17.89 -0.47
CA LYS A 466 -7.47 -18.62 0.79
C LYS A 466 -6.14 -18.72 1.53
N ASP A 467 -5.08 -19.17 0.85
CA ASP A 467 -3.74 -19.28 1.42
C ASP A 467 -3.27 -17.92 2.00
N MET A 468 -3.35 -16.86 1.19
CA MET A 468 -2.89 -15.52 1.59
C MET A 468 -3.80 -14.84 2.63
N ALA A 469 -5.06 -15.28 2.77
CA ALA A 469 -5.94 -14.76 3.82
C ALA A 469 -5.48 -15.20 5.22
N HIS A 470 -5.01 -16.44 5.39
CA HIS A 470 -4.51 -16.96 6.67
C HIS A 470 -3.23 -16.26 7.12
N VAL A 471 -2.45 -15.85 6.14
CA VAL A 471 -1.17 -15.20 6.28
C VAL A 471 -1.31 -13.75 6.81
N GLY A 472 -2.38 -13.04 6.44
CA GLY A 472 -2.64 -11.66 6.86
C GLY A 472 -3.43 -11.50 8.19
N LEU A 473 -3.68 -12.57 8.95
CA LEU A 473 -4.60 -12.54 10.11
C LEU A 473 -4.10 -11.82 11.36
N GLY A 474 -2.84 -11.35 11.39
CA GLY A 474 -2.36 -10.47 12.48
C GLY A 474 -3.13 -9.14 12.60
N GLY A 475 -3.92 -8.75 11.58
CA GLY A 475 -4.64 -7.47 11.54
C GLY A 475 -6.15 -7.48 11.78
N LYS A 476 -6.83 -8.62 11.69
CA LYS A 476 -8.31 -8.65 11.81
C LYS A 476 -8.82 -8.57 13.25
N LEU A 477 -7.96 -8.78 14.26
CA LEU A 477 -8.38 -8.96 15.65
C LEU A 477 -7.88 -7.88 16.62
N THR A 478 -7.06 -6.93 16.18
CA THR A 478 -6.82 -5.71 16.96
C THR A 478 -8.03 -4.80 16.78
N GLY A 479 -9.09 -5.08 17.57
CA GLY A 479 -10.16 -4.13 17.79
C GLY A 479 -9.54 -2.76 18.07
N LYS A 480 -10.12 -1.70 17.48
CA LYS A 480 -9.61 -0.31 17.51
C LYS A 480 -8.91 -0.02 18.86
N ARG A 481 -7.56 -0.11 18.90
CA ARG A 481 -6.81 0.39 20.05
C ARG A 481 -7.09 1.90 20.04
N LYS A 482 -7.88 2.38 21.01
CA LYS A 482 -7.81 3.79 21.41
C LYS A 482 -6.33 4.03 21.66
N THR A 483 -5.75 5.00 20.96
CA THR A 483 -4.44 5.56 21.32
C THR A 483 -4.51 5.81 22.81
N SER A 484 -3.74 5.04 23.60
CA SER A 484 -3.61 5.28 25.02
C SER A 484 -3.09 6.70 25.17
N GLU A 485 -3.92 7.57 25.73
CA GLU A 485 -3.42 8.81 26.32
C GLU A 485 -2.27 8.40 27.23
N MET A 486 -1.10 8.92 26.93
CA MET A 486 0.09 8.77 27.72
C MET A 486 -0.25 9.42 29.08
N GLU A 487 -0.57 8.62 30.09
CA GLU A 487 -0.78 9.11 31.45
C GLU A 487 0.53 9.77 31.88
N THR A 488 0.51 11.09 31.96
CA THR A 488 1.53 11.87 32.64
C THR A 488 1.53 11.47 34.11
N PRO A 489 2.71 11.32 34.76
CA PRO A 489 2.78 10.96 36.17
C PRO A 489 2.06 12.03 37.00
N LYS A 490 1.02 11.63 37.72
CA LYS A 490 0.34 12.51 38.68
C LYS A 490 1.32 12.90 39.79
N ALA A 491 1.58 14.18 39.92
CA ALA A 491 2.17 14.75 41.12
C ALA A 491 1.12 14.75 42.25
N ASP A 492 1.49 14.22 43.41
CA ASP A 492 0.67 14.21 44.61
C ASP A 492 0.51 15.61 45.20
N ALA A 493 -0.73 16.01 45.45
CA ALA A 493 -1.11 16.95 46.51
C ALA A 493 -2.64 16.98 46.72
N PRO A 494 -3.13 17.39 47.90
CA PRO A 494 -4.22 16.71 48.60
C PRO A 494 -5.53 17.50 48.66
N GLY A 495 -6.64 16.77 48.85
CA GLY A 495 -7.83 17.28 49.52
C GLY A 495 -9.12 17.27 48.70
N GLU A 496 -10.13 16.59 49.26
CA GLU A 496 -11.57 16.85 49.10
C GLU A 496 -12.20 16.53 47.72
N SER A 497 -13.43 16.01 47.57
CA SER A 497 -14.52 15.68 48.47
C SER A 497 -15.44 14.66 47.76
N LYS A 498 -16.16 13.90 48.57
CA LYS A 498 -17.13 12.85 48.26
C LYS A 498 -18.22 13.30 47.26
N ARG A 499 -18.60 12.40 46.34
CA ARG A 499 -20.02 12.15 46.06
C ARG A 499 -20.26 10.75 45.49
N LEU A 500 -20.75 9.88 46.37
CA LEU A 500 -21.52 8.68 46.05
C LEU A 500 -22.72 9.06 45.18
N LYS A 501 -23.01 8.25 44.16
CA LYS A 501 -24.37 7.76 43.89
C LYS A 501 -24.32 6.42 43.16
N SER A 502 -24.87 5.44 43.85
CA SER A 502 -25.22 4.10 43.42
C SER A 502 -26.27 4.11 42.31
N ASN A 503 -26.29 3.07 41.46
CA ASN A 503 -27.33 2.04 41.57
C ASN A 503 -27.06 0.87 40.62
N GLU A 504 -27.17 -0.31 41.21
CA GLU A 504 -27.25 -1.63 40.60
C GLU A 504 -28.60 -1.84 39.89
N SER A 505 -28.60 -2.70 38.86
CA SER A 505 -29.60 -3.74 38.64
C SER A 505 -29.11 -4.66 37.51
N ALA A 506 -28.70 -5.89 37.84
CA ALA A 506 -29.46 -7.13 37.63
C ALA A 506 -29.55 -7.53 36.13
N SER A 507 -28.66 -8.42 35.66
CA SER A 507 -28.79 -9.89 35.65
C SER A 507 -29.91 -10.40 34.75
N GLY A 508 -29.53 -11.01 33.63
CA GLY A 508 -30.40 -11.72 32.70
C GLY A 508 -29.59 -12.62 31.79
N THR A 509 -29.21 -13.78 32.32
CA THR A 509 -28.70 -14.94 31.58
C THR A 509 -29.76 -15.45 30.60
N ASN A 510 -29.39 -15.68 29.35
CA ASN A 510 -30.06 -16.66 28.49
C ASN A 510 -29.05 -17.26 27.50
N SER A 511 -28.80 -18.55 27.68
CA SER A 511 -28.12 -19.45 26.75
C SER A 511 -29.01 -19.72 25.54
N TYR A 512 -28.43 -19.77 24.33
CA TYR A 512 -28.97 -20.62 23.26
C TYR A 512 -27.84 -21.24 22.43
N ASP A 513 -27.97 -22.56 22.30
CA ASP A 513 -27.15 -23.49 21.54
C ASP A 513 -27.10 -23.19 20.04
N TYR A 514 -25.93 -23.42 19.45
CA TYR A 514 -25.71 -23.40 18.00
C TYR A 514 -26.02 -24.78 17.40
N HIS A 515 -27.11 -24.87 16.62
CA HIS A 515 -27.30 -25.93 15.63
C HIS A 515 -26.75 -25.46 14.27
N PHE A 516 -25.75 -26.18 13.75
CA PHE A 516 -25.27 -26.05 12.37
C PHE A 516 -26.13 -26.94 11.47
N GLU A 517 -27.02 -26.34 10.67
CA GLU A 517 -27.59 -27.00 9.49
C GLU A 517 -26.93 -26.48 8.22
N LYS A 518 -26.57 -27.44 7.37
CA LYS A 518 -25.84 -27.31 6.12
C LYS A 518 -26.83 -26.90 5.02
N ILE A 519 -26.75 -25.66 4.55
CA ILE A 519 -27.51 -25.19 3.38
C ILE A 519 -26.51 -24.85 2.27
N VAL A 520 -26.55 -25.62 1.19
CA VAL A 520 -25.83 -25.36 -0.06
C VAL A 520 -26.67 -24.38 -0.87
N GLY A 521 -26.25 -23.12 -0.95
CA GLY A 521 -26.86 -22.06 -1.74
C GLY A 521 -25.99 -21.67 -2.95
N THR A 522 -26.64 -21.25 -4.04
CA THR A 522 -26.00 -20.83 -5.29
C THR A 522 -25.31 -19.47 -5.17
N VAL A 523 -24.21 -19.29 -5.90
CA VAL A 523 -23.22 -18.17 -5.86
C VAL A 523 -23.83 -16.75 -5.92
N GLU A 524 -25.04 -16.59 -6.45
CA GLU A 524 -25.71 -15.27 -6.54
C GLU A 524 -26.36 -14.83 -5.22
N GLU A 525 -26.88 -15.75 -4.40
CA GLU A 525 -27.52 -15.42 -3.10
C GLU A 525 -26.50 -15.13 -1.99
N GLU A 526 -25.27 -15.63 -2.11
CA GLU A 526 -24.19 -15.23 -1.20
C GLU A 526 -23.78 -13.77 -1.42
N PHE A 527 -23.84 -13.25 -2.66
CA PHE A 527 -23.40 -11.89 -2.97
C PHE A 527 -24.27 -10.81 -2.29
N ASP A 528 -25.59 -11.00 -2.23
CA ASP A 528 -26.51 -10.06 -1.57
C ASP A 528 -26.41 -10.13 -0.03
N ARG A 529 -26.10 -11.30 0.56
CA ARG A 529 -25.87 -11.43 2.02
C ARG A 529 -24.59 -10.73 2.50
N TRP A 530 -23.61 -10.51 1.62
CA TRP A 530 -22.40 -9.74 1.97
C TRP A 530 -22.65 -8.22 2.02
N GLU A 531 -23.68 -7.70 1.36
CA GLU A 531 -24.05 -6.27 1.43
C GLU A 531 -24.68 -5.89 2.78
N GLU A 532 -25.52 -6.74 3.37
CA GLU A 532 -26.24 -6.40 4.62
C GLU A 532 -25.34 -6.37 5.86
N LEU A 533 -24.25 -7.15 5.90
CA LEU A 533 -23.30 -7.14 7.02
C LEU A 533 -22.38 -5.89 7.05
N PHE A 534 -22.32 -5.11 5.98
CA PHE A 534 -21.53 -3.87 5.90
C PHE A 534 -22.34 -2.59 6.13
N ILE A 535 -23.66 -2.69 6.26
CA ILE A 535 -24.55 -1.56 6.62
C ILE A 535 -24.92 -1.67 8.12
N GLY A 536 -23.91 -1.91 8.95
CA GLY A 536 -23.99 -1.78 10.40
C GLY A 536 -23.54 -0.39 10.84
N GLN A 537 -24.51 0.49 11.06
CA GLN A 537 -24.48 1.79 11.73
C GLN A 537 -23.10 2.26 12.25
N ASN A 538 -22.54 3.27 11.59
CA ASN A 538 -21.55 4.13 12.22
C ASN A 538 -22.07 5.57 12.11
N ASN A 539 -22.78 6.00 13.16
CA ASN A 539 -23.19 7.37 13.35
C ASN A 539 -21.93 8.23 13.34
N GLY A 540 -21.77 9.02 12.28
CA GLY A 540 -20.75 10.05 12.24
C GLY A 540 -21.18 11.18 13.16
N ASP A 541 -20.50 11.29 14.30
CA ASP A 541 -20.18 12.54 14.98
C ASP A 541 -19.06 12.27 16.00
N HIS A 542 -18.30 13.32 16.35
CA HIS A 542 -17.11 13.38 17.22
C HIS A 542 -15.73 13.27 16.54
N MET A 543 -15.28 14.38 15.95
CA MET A 543 -13.95 14.89 16.30
C MET A 543 -14.16 15.75 17.54
N ASP A 544 -13.86 15.21 18.72
CA ASP A 544 -13.78 15.99 19.95
C ASP A 544 -12.62 16.98 19.81
N HIS A 545 -12.97 18.23 19.53
CA HIS A 545 -12.16 19.37 19.90
C HIS A 545 -12.40 19.64 21.39
N GLN A 546 -11.61 19.04 22.27
CA GLN A 546 -11.37 19.63 23.58
C GLN A 546 -10.11 20.48 23.50
N GLU A 547 -10.32 21.80 23.51
CA GLU A 547 -9.30 22.80 23.78
C GLU A 547 -8.80 22.63 25.23
N PRO A 548 -7.49 22.79 25.50
CA PRO A 548 -7.06 23.25 26.80
C PRO A 548 -7.16 24.79 26.81
N ALA A 549 -8.06 25.29 27.67
CA ALA A 549 -8.07 26.67 28.09
C ALA A 549 -6.72 27.02 28.75
N TRP A 550 -6.02 28.00 28.20
CA TRP A 550 -5.03 28.78 28.94
C TRP A 550 -5.50 30.23 28.93
N GLU A 551 -6.10 30.65 30.04
CA GLU A 551 -5.99 32.03 30.48
C GLU A 551 -4.51 32.36 30.64
N TRP A 552 -4.09 33.56 30.23
CA TRP A 552 -3.39 34.49 31.13
C TRP A 552 -3.32 35.88 30.50
N VAL A 553 -3.96 36.81 31.22
CA VAL A 553 -3.50 38.16 31.57
C VAL A 553 -3.02 39.06 30.42
N ARG A 554 -3.88 40.04 30.11
CA ARG A 554 -3.48 41.34 29.56
C ARG A 554 -2.54 42.05 30.53
N SER A 555 -1.41 42.52 30.04
CA SER A 555 -0.90 43.85 30.39
C SER A 555 -0.24 44.47 29.17
N ASN A 556 -0.76 45.63 28.78
CA ASN A 556 -0.11 46.58 27.88
C ASN A 556 1.28 46.95 28.41
N ASP A 557 2.25 47.18 27.51
CA ASP A 557 2.87 48.52 27.43
C ASP A 557 3.73 48.70 26.18
N TYR A 558 3.78 49.97 25.76
CA TYR A 558 4.38 50.55 24.57
C TYR A 558 5.91 50.64 24.62
N GLY A 559 6.54 50.76 23.44
CA GLY A 559 7.86 51.43 23.25
C GLY A 559 8.81 50.66 22.32
N LEU A 560 8.96 51.05 21.05
CA LEU A 560 9.96 51.99 20.52
C LEU A 560 11.37 51.39 20.27
N PHE A 561 11.66 51.26 18.97
CA PHE A 561 12.93 51.54 18.24
C PHE A 561 14.21 50.67 18.37
N ASP A 562 14.74 50.49 17.16
CA ASP A 562 16.13 50.38 16.70
C ASP A 562 16.88 49.04 16.63
N ALA A 563 17.42 48.84 15.42
CA ALA A 563 18.41 47.86 14.96
C ALA A 563 19.82 48.20 15.55
N PRO A 564 20.91 47.44 15.28
CA PRO A 564 21.26 46.72 14.05
C PRO A 564 20.98 45.21 14.07
#